data_AF-X1CRM8-F1
#
_entry.id   AF-X1CRM8-F1
#
_cell.length_a   1.000
_cell.length_b   1.000
_cell.length_c   1.000
_cell.angle_alpha   90.00
_cell.angle_beta   90.00
_cell.angle_gamma   90.00
#
_symmetry.space_group_name_H-M   'P 1'
#
loop_
_entity.id
_entity.type
_entity.pdbx_description
1 polymer ?
#
loop_
_entity_poly.entity_id
_entity_poly.type
_entity_poly.pdbx_seq_one_letter_code
_entity_poly.pdbx_strand_id
1 'polypeptide(L)'
;MKKSNNTTDPKIVILISANIEWRAVRRLFPDVDIDTSPFGEMFIKYSNIDLGAHSGPSSIPLVFFHGGWGKISAAASTQYVIDRYSPDLLINLGTCGG
;
A
#
# COMPACT_ATOMS: atom_id res chain seq x y z
N MET A 1 -15.29 -6.81 20.11
CA MET A 1 -15.32 -5.37 19.77
C MET A 1 -15.51 -5.26 18.26
N LYS A 2 -16.67 -4.82 17.78
CA LYS A 2 -16.89 -4.62 16.33
C LYS A 2 -16.07 -3.41 15.91
N LYS A 3 -15.10 -3.57 15.00
CA LYS A 3 -14.46 -2.44 14.31
C LYS A 3 -15.59 -1.66 13.61
N SER A 4 -15.74 -0.38 13.96
CA SER A 4 -16.55 0.54 13.17
C SER A 4 -15.87 0.64 11.81
N ASN A 5 -16.44 -0.06 10.82
CA ASN A 5 -15.97 0.00 9.44
C ASN A 5 -16.66 1.20 8.78
N ASN A 6 -15.95 2.31 8.61
CA ASN A 6 -16.33 3.29 7.59
C ASN A 6 -16.01 2.65 6.23
N THR A 7 -17.04 2.11 5.56
CA THR A 7 -16.99 1.18 4.40
C THR A 7 -17.36 1.83 3.07
N THR A 8 -16.69 2.87 2.58
CA THR A 8 -17.00 3.35 1.20
C THR A 8 -15.85 3.84 0.35
N ASP A 9 -14.62 3.96 0.87
CA ASP A 9 -13.49 4.29 0.00
C ASP A 9 -12.68 3.03 -0.30
N PRO A 10 -12.52 2.66 -1.59
CA PRO A 10 -11.69 1.53 -1.95
C PRO A 10 -10.28 1.72 -1.42
N LYS A 11 -9.67 0.66 -0.89
CA LYS A 11 -8.31 0.71 -0.33
C LYS A 11 -7.39 -0.13 -1.18
N ILE A 12 -6.41 0.53 -1.79
CA ILE A 12 -5.38 -0.14 -2.57
C ILE A 12 -4.11 -0.19 -1.72
N VAL A 13 -3.57 -1.39 -1.52
CA VAL A 13 -2.26 -1.58 -0.88
C VAL A 13 -1.24 -1.92 -1.94
N ILE A 14 -0.13 -1.19 -1.95
CA ILE A 14 1.02 -1.42 -2.81
C ILE A 14 2.18 -1.89 -1.92
N LEU A 15 2.49 -3.18 -2.00
CA LEU A 15 3.68 -3.76 -1.38
C LEU A 15 4.90 -3.47 -2.26
N ILE A 16 5.95 -2.94 -1.65
CA ILE A 16 7.27 -2.72 -2.27
C ILE A 16 8.25 -3.72 -1.66
N SER A 17 8.91 -4.52 -2.49
CA SER A 17 9.68 -5.66 -2.00
C SER A 17 11.08 -5.27 -1.51
N ALA A 18 11.88 -4.60 -2.34
CA ALA A 18 13.30 -4.37 -2.05
C ALA A 18 13.60 -2.95 -1.57
N ASN A 19 14.65 -2.80 -0.76
CA ASN A 19 15.17 -1.51 -0.30
C ASN A 19 15.43 -0.52 -1.45
N ILE A 20 15.94 -1.03 -2.59
CA ILE A 20 16.24 -0.18 -3.76
C ILE A 20 14.97 0.36 -4.40
N GLU A 21 13.92 -0.47 -4.49
CA GLU A 21 12.60 -0.09 -5.00
C GLU A 21 11.96 0.93 -4.06
N TRP A 22 12.03 0.69 -2.74
CA TRP A 22 11.49 1.60 -1.74
C TRP A 22 12.15 2.99 -1.79
N ARG A 23 13.47 3.03 -1.92
CA ARG A 23 14.19 4.31 -2.11
C ARG A 23 13.76 5.04 -3.38
N ALA A 24 13.50 4.32 -4.46
CA ALA A 24 13.01 4.91 -5.70
C ALA A 24 11.59 5.48 -5.53
N VAL A 25 10.69 4.72 -4.90
CA VAL A 25 9.32 5.17 -4.58
C VAL A 25 9.33 6.42 -3.71
N ARG A 26 10.13 6.45 -2.64
CA ARG A 26 10.25 7.63 -1.75
C ARG A 26 10.69 8.90 -2.47
N ARG A 27 11.49 8.79 -3.55
CA ARG A 27 11.90 9.96 -4.34
C ARG A 27 10.75 10.56 -5.17
N LEU A 28 9.74 9.76 -5.51
CA LEU A 28 8.55 10.23 -6.24
C LEU A 28 7.56 10.96 -5.32
N PHE A 29 7.66 10.76 -4.01
CA PHE A 29 6.76 11.32 -3.01
C PHE A 29 7.57 11.96 -1.87
N PRO A 30 8.25 13.10 -2.11
CA PRO A 30 9.10 13.72 -1.10
C PRO A 30 8.33 14.29 0.10
N ASP A 31 7.06 14.65 -0.09
CA ASP A 31 6.25 15.37 0.90
C ASP A 31 5.31 14.46 1.71
N VAL A 32 5.54 13.14 1.72
CA VAL A 32 4.72 12.19 2.49
C VAL A 32 5.36 11.91 3.85
N ASP A 33 4.54 11.86 4.88
CA ASP A 33 4.95 11.39 6.19
C ASP A 33 5.11 9.87 6.17
N ILE A 34 6.29 9.40 6.57
CA ILE A 34 6.61 7.97 6.69
C ILE A 34 6.26 7.52 8.10
N ASP A 35 5.43 6.48 8.20
CA ASP A 35 5.14 5.76 9.44
C ASP A 35 5.86 4.40 9.44
N THR A 36 5.98 3.80 10.62
CA THR A 36 6.63 2.50 10.82
C THR A 36 5.64 1.47 11.35
N SER A 37 5.84 0.23 10.93
CA SER A 37 5.09 -0.92 11.42
C SER A 37 6.06 -2.05 11.79
N PRO A 38 5.60 -3.11 12.49
CA PRO A 38 6.44 -4.27 12.78
C PRO A 38 7.02 -4.97 11.53
N PHE A 39 6.44 -4.75 10.35
CA PHE A 39 6.82 -5.41 9.10
C PHE A 39 7.36 -4.45 8.03
N GLY A 40 7.62 -3.19 8.37
CA GLY A 40 8.21 -2.22 7.45
C GLY A 40 7.68 -0.80 7.57
N GLU A 41 8.30 0.09 6.80
CA GLU A 41 7.89 1.49 6.62
C GLU A 41 6.68 1.60 5.68
N MET A 42 5.87 2.63 5.88
CA MET A 42 4.70 2.87 5.04
C MET A 42 4.37 4.35 4.92
N PHE A 43 3.59 4.72 3.90
CA PHE A 43 2.88 5.99 3.85
C PHE A 43 1.54 5.85 3.12
N ILE A 44 0.65 6.82 3.35
CA ILE A 44 -0.65 6.89 2.67
C ILE A 44 -0.63 8.06 1.69
N LYS A 45 -1.05 7.80 0.46
CA LYS A 45 -1.27 8.82 -0.57
C LYS A 45 -2.70 8.73 -1.09
N TYR A 46 -3.37 9.85 -1.14
CA TYR A 46 -4.69 9.95 -1.76
C TYR A 46 -4.54 10.10 -3.27
N SER A 47 -5.17 9.21 -4.02
CA SER A 47 -5.14 9.25 -5.48
C SER A 47 -6.05 10.35 -6.02
N ASN A 48 -5.67 10.90 -7.17
CA ASN A 48 -6.53 11.76 -7.98
C ASN A 48 -6.97 10.99 -9.23
N ILE A 49 -7.39 9.73 -9.05
CA ILE A 49 -7.78 8.84 -10.15
C ILE A 49 -9.28 8.97 -10.36
N ASP A 50 -9.66 9.38 -11.56
CA ASP A 50 -11.03 9.23 -12.04
C ASP A 50 -11.26 7.75 -12.39
N LEU A 51 -12.15 7.09 -11.65
CA LEU A 51 -12.51 5.69 -11.88
C LEU A 51 -13.56 5.51 -13.00
N GLY A 52 -13.94 6.59 -13.68
CA GLY A 52 -14.85 6.59 -14.83
C GLY A 52 -16.27 7.04 -14.51
N ALA A 53 -17.05 7.27 -15.57
CA ALA A 53 -18.30 8.05 -15.64
C ALA A 53 -19.46 7.72 -14.69
N HIS A 54 -19.35 6.69 -13.84
CA HIS A 54 -20.38 6.29 -12.86
C HIS A 54 -19.94 6.42 -11.40
N SER A 55 -18.71 6.87 -11.17
CA SER A 55 -18.16 7.15 -9.86
C SER A 55 -17.61 8.56 -9.99
N GLY A 56 -18.17 9.54 -9.28
CA GLY A 56 -17.61 10.91 -9.30
C GLY A 56 -16.11 10.92 -8.92
N PRO A 57 -15.48 12.10 -8.85
CA PRO A 57 -14.09 12.20 -8.40
C PRO A 57 -13.96 11.59 -6.99
N SER A 58 -13.42 10.38 -6.93
CA SER A 58 -13.22 9.62 -5.71
C SER A 58 -11.73 9.59 -5.40
N SER A 59 -11.36 10.15 -4.27
CA SER A 59 -9.97 10.09 -3.82
C SER A 59 -9.73 8.76 -3.13
N ILE A 60 -8.97 7.87 -3.77
CA ILE A 60 -8.73 6.53 -3.27
C ILE A 60 -7.50 6.55 -2.37
N PRO A 61 -7.59 6.11 -1.10
CA PRO A 61 -6.41 5.92 -0.27
C PRO A 61 -5.53 4.78 -0.83
N LEU A 62 -4.30 5.14 -1.18
CA LEU A 62 -3.22 4.23 -1.56
C LEU A 62 -2.27 4.06 -0.38
N VAL A 63 -2.08 2.83 0.09
CA VAL A 63 -1.11 2.49 1.12
C VAL A 63 0.14 1.93 0.46
N PHE A 64 1.24 2.68 0.49
CA PHE A 64 2.54 2.18 0.05
C PHE A 64 3.25 1.56 1.25
N PHE A 65 3.68 0.30 1.14
CA PHE A 65 4.21 -0.47 2.26
C PHE A 65 5.46 -1.25 1.85
N HIS A 66 6.59 -1.00 2.51
CA HIS A 66 7.83 -1.70 2.24
C HIS A 66 7.87 -3.03 3.01
N GLY A 67 7.46 -4.13 2.37
CA GLY A 67 7.23 -5.43 3.00
C GLY A 67 8.45 -6.37 3.06
N GLY A 68 9.57 -5.97 2.45
CA GLY A 68 10.78 -6.76 2.36
C GLY A 68 10.74 -7.86 1.29
N TRP A 69 11.89 -8.47 1.03
CA TRP A 69 12.08 -9.45 -0.02
C TRP A 69 12.34 -10.86 0.55
N GLY A 70 11.92 -11.88 -0.20
CA GLY A 70 11.99 -13.29 0.23
C GLY A 70 10.68 -13.81 0.84
N LYS A 71 10.50 -15.14 0.85
CA LYS A 71 9.21 -15.80 1.12
C LYS A 71 8.62 -15.41 2.48
N ILE A 72 9.45 -15.36 3.53
CA ILE A 72 9.00 -15.10 4.90
C ILE A 72 8.57 -13.64 5.05
N SER A 73 9.42 -12.69 4.64
CA SER A 73 9.12 -11.25 4.74
C SER A 73 7.88 -10.89 3.92
N ALA A 74 7.79 -11.40 2.69
CA ALA A 74 6.66 -11.15 1.80
C ALA A 74 5.35 -11.71 2.38
N ALA A 75 5.35 -12.95 2.91
CA ALA A 75 4.13 -13.53 3.48
C ALA A 75 3.68 -12.78 4.74
N ALA A 76 4.62 -12.45 5.64
CA ALA A 76 4.31 -11.78 6.90
C ALA A 76 3.76 -10.37 6.68
N SER A 77 4.42 -9.58 5.81
CA SER A 77 3.95 -8.23 5.47
C SER A 77 2.62 -8.27 4.71
N THR A 78 2.42 -9.21 3.77
CA THR A 78 1.15 -9.39 3.06
C THR A 78 0.00 -9.69 4.02
N GLN A 79 0.19 -10.64 4.94
CA GLN A 79 -0.85 -10.97 5.92
C GLN A 79 -1.16 -9.77 6.82
N TYR A 80 -0.12 -9.07 7.30
CA TYR A 80 -0.27 -7.88 8.12
C TYR A 80 -1.12 -6.79 7.44
N VAL A 81 -0.87 -6.50 6.16
CA VAL A 81 -1.63 -5.46 5.45
C VAL A 81 -3.07 -5.91 5.15
N ILE A 82 -3.31 -7.19 4.91
CA ILE A 82 -4.67 -7.74 4.75
C ILE A 82 -5.48 -7.58 6.03
N ASP A 83 -4.93 -7.99 7.18
CA ASP A 83 -5.61 -7.91 8.47
C ASP A 83 -5.83 -6.47 8.95
N ARG A 84 -4.88 -5.60 8.62
CA ARG A 84 -4.93 -4.18 9.02
C ARG A 84 -5.89 -3.37 8.17
N TYR A 85 -5.85 -3.53 6.85
CA TYR A 85 -6.54 -2.64 5.91
C TYR A 85 -7.75 -3.25 5.24
N SER A 86 -7.83 -4.59 5.15
CA SER A 86 -8.85 -5.31 4.37
C SER A 86 -9.00 -4.71 2.95
N PRO A 87 -7.91 -4.67 2.16
CA PRO A 87 -7.89 -3.95 0.90
C PRO A 87 -8.74 -4.62 -0.18
N ASP A 88 -9.30 -3.81 -1.07
CA ASP A 88 -10.00 -4.28 -2.28
C ASP A 88 -9.02 -4.75 -3.36
N LEU A 89 -7.81 -4.17 -3.36
CA LEU A 89 -6.73 -4.52 -4.27
C LEU A 89 -5.37 -4.48 -3.55
N LEU A 90 -4.59 -5.54 -3.76
CA LEU A 90 -3.21 -5.64 -3.29
C LEU A 90 -2.29 -5.84 -4.49
N ILE A 91 -1.33 -4.94 -4.66
CA ILE A 91 -0.34 -4.95 -5.73
C ILE A 91 1.02 -5.21 -5.10
N ASN A 92 1.75 -6.23 -5.56
CA ASN A 92 3.15 -6.42 -5.20
C ASN A 92 4.05 -5.87 -6.32
N LEU A 93 4.80 -4.81 -6.02
CA LEU A 93 5.82 -4.25 -6.91
C LEU A 93 7.18 -4.76 -6.46
N GLY A 94 7.77 -5.56 -7.34
CA GLY A 94 9.11 -6.10 -7.19
C GLY A 94 9.76 -6.30 -8.55
N THR A 95 11.08 -6.29 -8.56
CA THR A 95 11.92 -6.61 -9.72
C THR A 95 12.12 -8.12 -9.84
N CYS A 96 12.25 -8.62 -11.07
CA CYS A 96 12.63 -9.99 -11.38
C CYS A 96 13.87 -10.03 -12.28
N GLY A 97 14.64 -11.11 -12.19
CA GLY A 97 15.73 -11.38 -13.14
C GLY A 97 15.18 -11.86 -14.48
N GLY A 98 15.73 -11.35 -15.58
CA GLY A 98 15.36 -11.73 -16.95
C GLY A 98 16.05 -12.99 -17.45
#